data_AF-A0A5K0V4K7-F1
#
_entry.id   AF-A0A5K0V4K7-F1
#
_cell.length_a   1.000
_cell.length_b   1.000
_cell.length_c   1.000
_cell.angle_alpha   90.00
_cell.angle_beta   90.00
_cell.angle_gamma   90.00
#
_symmetry.space_group_name_H-M   'P 1'
#
loop_
_entity.id
_entity.type
_entity.pdbx_description
1 polymer ?
#
loop_
_entity_poly.entity_id
_entity_poly.type
_entity_poly.pdbx_seq_one_letter_code
_entity_poly.pdbx_strand_id
1 'polypeptide(L)'
;HEREGLYFLSVPVDVAASSVPSKPSPYQWHLRLGHPSVPKLRCMFPDIPTSESLCDVCQLGKHTRSSFPSSQSPSGRSPFDLIHVDVWGL
;
A
#
# COMPACT_ATOMS: atom_id res chain seq x y z
N HIS A 1 11.55 -6.41 -31.02
CA HIS A 1 11.09 -5.89 -32.33
C HIS A 1 9.58 -5.73 -32.23
N GLU A 2 9.03 -4.55 -32.53
CA GLU A 2 7.58 -4.28 -32.44
C GLU A 2 6.89 -4.62 -33.76
N ARG A 3 5.76 -5.31 -33.72
CA ARG A 3 4.89 -5.51 -34.89
C ARG A 3 3.43 -5.41 -34.46
N GLU A 4 2.65 -4.56 -35.14
CA GLU A 4 1.22 -4.36 -34.89
C GLU A 4 0.88 -3.99 -33.42
N GLY A 5 1.74 -3.20 -32.77
CA GLY A 5 1.53 -2.75 -31.38
C GLY A 5 1.91 -3.78 -30.31
N LEU A 6 2.48 -4.93 -30.70
CA LEU A 6 2.97 -5.95 -29.78
C LEU A 6 4.51 -6.05 -29.85
N TYR A 7 5.13 -6.07 -28.66
CA TYR A 7 6.58 -6.19 -28.51
C TYR A 7 6.96 -7.67 -28.40
N PHE A 8 7.68 -8.18 -29.40
CA PHE A 8 8.16 -9.56 -29.40
C PHE A 8 9.52 -9.61 -28.69
N LEU A 9 9.57 -10.36 -27.58
CA LEU A 9 10.80 -10.79 -26.91
C LEU A 9 11.39 -11.96 -27.70
N SER A 10 12.25 -11.66 -28.66
CA SER A 10 12.95 -12.65 -29.48
C SER A 10 14.12 -13.25 -28.72
N VAL A 11 13.82 -14.06 -27.71
CA VAL A 11 14.77 -14.97 -27.05
C VAL A 11 14.13 -16.36 -27.13
N PRO A 12 14.83 -17.40 -27.60
CA PRO A 12 14.31 -18.76 -27.49
C PRO A 12 14.34 -19.12 -26.01
N VAL A 13 13.22 -18.92 -25.34
CA VAL A 13 13.05 -19.22 -23.94
C VAL A 13 12.52 -20.66 -23.87
N ASP A 14 13.42 -21.63 -23.89
CA ASP A 14 13.16 -22.96 -23.33
C ASP A 14 13.13 -22.85 -21.80
N VAL A 15 12.26 -21.98 -21.27
CA VAL A 15 11.90 -21.95 -19.85
C VAL A 15 10.55 -22.60 -19.77
N ALA A 16 10.56 -23.93 -19.75
CA ALA A 16 9.51 -24.65 -19.06
C ALA A 16 9.57 -24.20 -17.60
N ALA A 17 8.79 -23.18 -17.25
CA ALA A 17 8.55 -22.80 -15.88
C ALA A 17 7.82 -23.97 -15.22
N SER A 18 8.58 -24.91 -14.66
CA SER A 18 8.03 -25.96 -13.82
C SER A 18 7.64 -25.32 -12.50
N SER A 19 6.45 -24.71 -12.47
CA SER A 19 5.84 -24.30 -11.21
C SER A 19 5.40 -25.57 -10.51
N VAL A 20 6.23 -26.06 -9.58
CA VAL A 20 5.73 -26.97 -8.55
C VAL A 20 4.53 -26.25 -7.91
N PRO A 21 3.32 -26.84 -7.87
CA PRO A 21 2.16 -26.22 -7.27
C PRO A 21 2.36 -26.21 -5.75
N SER A 22 3.17 -25.27 -5.25
CA SER A 22 3.23 -24.97 -3.83
C SER A 22 1.97 -24.21 -3.47
N LYS A 23 1.30 -24.64 -2.40
CA LYS A 23 0.14 -23.90 -1.89
C LYS A 23 0.61 -22.49 -1.54
N PRO A 24 -0.03 -21.44 -2.08
CA PRO A 24 0.37 -20.08 -1.80
C PRO A 24 0.27 -19.79 -0.30
N SER A 25 1.29 -19.15 0.25
CA SER A 25 1.31 -18.77 1.66
C SER A 25 0.30 -17.64 1.92
N PRO A 26 -0.15 -17.44 3.17
CA PRO A 26 -1.03 -16.32 3.50
C PRO A 26 -0.42 -14.97 3.15
N TYR A 27 0.91 -14.84 3.26
CA TYR A 27 1.62 -13.62 2.88
C TYR A 27 1.51 -13.35 1.37
N GLN A 28 1.55 -14.39 0.54
CA GLN A 28 1.35 -14.20 -0.90
C GLN A 28 -0.08 -13.75 -1.23
N TRP A 29 -1.09 -14.29 -0.55
CA TRP A 29 -2.47 -13.81 -0.71
C TRP A 29 -2.68 -12.40 -0.19
N HIS A 30 -2.03 -12.04 0.91
CA HIS A 30 -2.00 -10.68 1.43
C HIS A 30 -1.48 -9.70 0.37
N LEU A 31 -0.38 -10.02 -0.32
CA LEU A 31 0.15 -9.17 -1.40
C LEU A 31 -0.78 -9.14 -2.63
N ARG A 32 -1.24 -10.31 -3.10
CA ARG A 32 -2.05 -10.43 -4.33
C ARG A 32 -3.42 -9.73 -4.24
N LEU A 33 -4.01 -9.68 -3.06
CA LEU A 33 -5.34 -9.11 -2.83
C LEU A 33 -5.33 -7.66 -2.36
N GLY A 34 -4.17 -7.00 -2.37
CA GLY A 34 -4.07 -5.58 -1.98
C GLY A 34 -4.09 -5.38 -0.47
N HIS A 35 -3.28 -6.16 0.25
CA HIS A 35 -3.02 -5.99 1.68
C HIS A 35 -4.25 -6.12 2.63
N PRO A 36 -5.18 -7.08 2.43
CA PRO A 36 -6.25 -7.32 3.38
C PRO A 36 -5.71 -7.69 4.77
N SER A 37 -6.49 -7.37 5.81
CA SER A 37 -6.17 -7.75 7.18
C SER A 37 -6.15 -9.28 7.34
N VAL A 38 -5.34 -9.77 8.27
CA VAL A 38 -5.25 -11.20 8.62
C VAL A 38 -6.63 -11.85 8.90
N PRO A 39 -7.56 -11.22 9.64
CA PRO A 39 -8.91 -11.77 9.82
C PRO A 39 -9.69 -11.90 8.51
N LYS A 40 -9.56 -10.93 7.59
CA LYS A 40 -10.22 -10.96 6.28
C LYS A 40 -9.64 -12.06 5.40
N LEU A 41 -8.33 -12.27 5.45
CA LEU A 41 -7.67 -13.40 4.77
C LEU A 41 -8.15 -14.76 5.30
N ARG A 42 -8.27 -14.92 6.63
CA ARG A 42 -8.79 -16.15 7.23
C ARG A 42 -10.24 -16.44 6.82
N CYS A 43 -11.07 -15.40 6.67
CA CYS A 43 -12.43 -15.56 6.19
C CYS A 43 -12.50 -16.01 4.73
N MET A 44 -11.59 -15.52 3.87
CA MET A 44 -11.53 -15.90 2.46
C MET A 44 -10.87 -17.26 2.23
N PHE A 45 -9.86 -17.61 3.02
CA PHE A 45 -9.07 -18.84 2.89
C PHE A 45 -8.90 -19.53 4.25
N PRO A 46 -9.93 -20.22 4.75
CA PRO A 46 -9.91 -20.83 6.08
C PRO A 46 -8.83 -21.91 6.24
N ASP A 47 -8.46 -22.57 5.13
CA ASP A 47 -7.50 -23.68 5.12
C ASP A 47 -6.03 -23.25 5.12
N ILE A 48 -5.74 -21.94 5.07
CA ILE A 48 -4.38 -21.43 5.01
C ILE A 48 -3.98 -20.91 6.41
N PRO A 49 -2.95 -21.50 7.05
CA PRO A 49 -2.50 -21.08 8.37
C PRO A 49 -1.97 -19.64 8.30
N THR A 50 -2.78 -18.68 8.76
CA THR A 50 -2.45 -17.26 8.63
C THR A 50 -1.67 -16.79 9.84
N SER A 51 -0.36 -16.60 9.69
CA SER A 51 0.45 -15.88 10.67
C SER A 51 0.31 -14.37 10.49
N GLU A 52 0.47 -13.61 11.57
CA GLU A 52 0.69 -12.17 11.46
C GLU A 52 2.04 -11.95 10.80
N SER A 53 2.00 -11.70 9.49
CA SER A 53 3.19 -11.31 8.74
C SER A 53 3.38 -9.81 8.88
N LEU A 54 4.58 -9.40 9.28
CA LEU A 54 4.98 -8.00 9.27
C LEU A 54 5.16 -7.60 7.81
N CYS A 55 4.17 -6.88 7.27
CA CYS A 55 4.26 -6.27 5.96
C CYS A 55 4.64 -4.79 6.11
N ASP A 56 5.83 -4.43 5.63
CA ASP A 56 6.37 -3.06 5.74
C ASP A 56 5.42 -2.02 5.14
N VAL A 57 4.82 -2.31 3.98
CA VAL A 57 3.84 -1.43 3.32
C VAL A 57 2.64 -1.16 4.22
N CYS A 58 2.12 -2.19 4.90
CA CYS A 58 1.01 -2.02 5.83
C CYS A 58 1.40 -1.23 7.07
N GLN A 59 2.61 -1.44 7.59
CA GLN A 59 3.10 -0.70 8.76
C GLN A 59 3.24 0.79 8.43
N LEU A 60 3.87 1.10 7.29
CA LEU A 60 4.03 2.46 6.81
C LEU A 60 2.67 3.11 6.48
N GLY A 61 1.76 2.37 5.86
CA GLY A 61 0.41 2.88 5.53
C GLY A 61 -0.47 3.12 6.76
N LYS A 62 -0.25 2.38 7.85
CA LYS A 62 -0.92 2.61 9.15
C LYS A 62 -0.26 3.69 10.00
N HIS A 63 0.91 4.17 9.61
CA HIS A 63 1.63 5.16 10.39
C HIS A 63 0.83 6.47 10.38
N THR A 64 0.25 6.81 11.52
CA THR A 64 -0.39 8.10 11.72
C THR A 64 0.69 9.13 12.02
N ARG A 65 0.54 10.35 11.48
CA ARG A 65 1.36 11.45 11.97
C ARG A 65 0.99 11.71 13.42
N SER A 66 1.99 11.92 14.27
CA SER A 66 1.78 12.47 15.61
C SER A 66 0.98 13.76 15.51
N SER A 67 0.17 14.04 16.54
CA SER A 67 -0.57 15.30 16.62
C SER A 67 0.37 16.49 16.42
N PHE A 68 -0.10 17.50 15.70
CA PHE A 68 0.64 18.75 15.60
C PHE A 68 0.87 19.33 17.00
N PRO A 69 2.06 19.88 17.27
CA PRO A 69 2.29 20.60 18.51
C PRO A 69 1.34 21.81 18.57
N SER A 70 0.97 22.22 19.79
CA SER A 70 0.23 23.46 19.98
C SER A 70 0.98 24.61 19.32
N SER A 71 0.29 25.42 18.52
CA SER A 71 0.91 26.53 17.82
C SER A 71 1.39 27.58 18.84
N GLN A 72 2.60 28.09 18.63
CA GLN A 72 3.08 29.28 19.35
C GLN A 72 2.56 30.59 18.75
N SER A 73 1.91 30.52 17.57
CA SER A 73 1.24 31.67 16.98
C SER A 73 0.09 32.14 17.88
N PRO A 74 -0.18 33.46 17.93
CA PRO A 74 -1.31 33.98 18.67
C PRO A 74 -2.60 33.30 18.21
N SER A 75 -3.38 32.78 19.16
CA SER A 75 -4.76 32.37 18.89
C SER A 75 -5.67 33.58 19.12
N GLY A 76 -6.57 33.85 18.18
CA GLY A 76 -7.59 34.89 18.37
C GLY A 76 -8.48 34.57 19.58
N ARG A 77 -8.77 35.57 20.41
CA ARG A 77 -9.64 35.48 21.58
C ARG A 77 -11.03 36.09 21.31
N SER A 78 -11.14 36.91 20.27
CA SER A 78 -12.34 37.59 19.82
C SER A 78 -12.48 37.52 18.29
N PRO A 79 -13.68 37.76 17.74
CA PRO A 79 -13.88 37.81 16.28
C PRO A 79 -12.94 38.83 15.63
N PHE A 80 -12.30 38.44 14.53
CA PHE A 80 -11.36 39.26 13.74
C PHE A 80 -10.01 39.59 14.42
N ASP A 81 -9.65 38.96 15.54
CA ASP A 81 -8.33 39.14 16.17
C ASP A 81 -7.15 38.69 15.28
N LEU A 82 -7.40 37.75 14.37
CA LEU A 82 -6.37 37.15 13.52
C LEU A 82 -6.95 36.79 12.15
N ILE A 83 -6.35 37.32 11.08
CA ILE A 83 -6.70 37.01 9.70
C ILE A 83 -5.47 36.39 9.04
N HIS A 84 -5.59 35.15 8.59
CA HIS A 84 -4.58 34.48 7.79
C HIS A 84 -4.91 34.65 6.31
N VAL A 85 -3.99 35.22 5.54
CA VAL A 85 -4.09 35.32 4.07
C VAL A 85 -2.90 34.58 3.50
N ASP A 86 -3.15 33.66 2.58
CA ASP A 86 -2.12 32.99 1.80
C ASP A 86 -2.25 33.42 0.34
N VAL A 87 -1.12 33.66 -0.30
CA VAL A 87 -1.02 33.99 -1.73
C VAL A 87 -0.35 32.79 -2.38
N TRP A 88 -1.16 31.78 -2.70
CA TRP A 88 -0.70 30.71 -3.56
C TRP A 88 -0.53 31.26 -4.97
N GLY A 89 0.65 31.02 -5.54
CA GLY A 89 1.18 31.71 -6.71
C GLY A 89 0.30 31.65 -7.97
N LEU A 90 0.53 32.65 -8.83
CA LEU A 90 0.09 32.72 -10.22
C LEU A 90 0.78 31.67 -11.09
#